data_AF-A0A3D8PRT1-F1
#
_entry.id   AF-A0A3D8PRT1-F1
#
_cell.length_a   1.000
_cell.length_b   1.000
_cell.length_c   1.000
_cell.angle_alpha   90.00
_cell.angle_beta   90.00
_cell.angle_gamma   90.00
#
_symmetry.space_group_name_H-M   'P 1'
#
loop_
_entity.id
_entity.type
_entity.pdbx_description
1 polymer ?
#
loop_
_entity_poly.entity_id
_entity_poly.type
_entity_poly.pdbx_seq_one_letter_code
_entity_poly.pdbx_strand_id
1 'polypeptide(L)' 'MLFRLLVSLCDLWKSNNRAGKIKLAGEEYNVTFQLIDNDPALTAKIDEANTERYSNSIYFSPMLGKGPVSATAKILPRNE' A
#
# COMPACT_ATOMS: atom_id res chain seq x y z
N MET A 1 6.41 -3.44 6.42
CA MET A 1 5.95 -4.18 5.21
C MET A 1 5.11 -3.20 4.39
N LEU A 2 5.56 -2.81 3.18
CA LEU A 2 4.79 -1.91 2.31
C LEU A 2 3.78 -2.74 1.51
N PHE A 3 2.48 -2.46 1.72
CA PHE A 3 1.40 -3.08 0.96
C PHE A 3 0.87 -2.06 -0.05
N ARG A 4 0.86 -2.41 -1.35
CA ARG A 4 0.08 -1.68 -2.35
C ARG A 4 -1.36 -2.16 -2.27
N LEU A 5 -2.21 -1.39 -1.59
CA LEU A 5 -3.64 -1.64 -1.59
C LEU A 5 -4.21 -1.26 -2.97
N LEU A 6 -4.96 -2.17 -3.58
CA LEU A 6 -5.90 -1.85 -4.67
C LEU A 6 -7.07 -1.04 -4.09
N VAL A 7 -6.83 0.22 -3.71
CA VAL A 7 -7.91 1.15 -3.36
C VAL A 7 -8.04 2.14 -4.51
N SER A 8 -8.90 1.78 -5.47
CA SER A 8 -9.41 2.71 -6.47
C SER A 8 -10.47 3.59 -5.82
N LEU A 9 -10.07 4.61 -5.05
CA LEU A 9 -10.97 5.66 -4.57
C LEU A 9 -10.15 6.94 -4.31
N CYS A 10 -9.94 7.73 -5.36
CA CYS A 10 -9.20 9.00 -5.30
C CYS A 10 -9.88 10.10 -4.45
N ASP A 11 -11.16 9.97 -4.08
CA ASP A 11 -11.88 11.09 -3.44
C ASP A 11 -12.31 10.86 -1.99
N LEU A 12 -12.17 9.64 -1.44
CA LEU A 12 -12.52 9.34 -0.03
C LEU A 12 -11.34 9.35 0.95
N TRP A 13 -10.11 9.58 0.47
CA TRP A 13 -8.86 9.54 1.27
C TRP A 13 -8.42 10.89 1.89
N LYS A 14 -9.27 11.92 1.81
CA LYS A 14 -9.02 13.26 2.37
C LYS A 14 -9.55 13.47 3.80
N SER A 15 -9.97 12.42 4.53
CA SER A 15 -10.32 12.56 5.94
C SER A 15 -9.06 12.41 6.82
N ASN A 16 -8.93 13.26 7.84
CA ASN A 16 -7.73 13.45 8.64
C ASN A 16 -7.35 12.23 9.54
N ASN A 17 -8.13 11.15 9.50
CA ASN A 17 -7.92 9.96 10.31
C ASN A 17 -7.81 8.74 9.40
N ARG A 18 -6.63 8.57 8.80
CA ARG A 18 -6.22 7.37 8.04
C ARG A 18 -5.98 6.17 8.96
N ALA A 19 -6.85 5.98 9.95
CA ALA A 19 -6.81 4.88 10.88
C ALA A 19 -7.50 3.66 10.26
N GLY A 20 -6.98 2.48 10.56
CA GLY A 20 -7.64 1.23 10.20
C GLY A 20 -7.09 0.09 11.01
N LYS A 21 -7.48 -1.12 10.60
CA LYS A 21 -7.04 -2.36 11.23
C LYS A 21 -6.44 -3.28 10.18
N ILE A 22 -5.38 -3.99 10.56
CA ILE A 22 -4.82 -5.08 9.76
C ILE A 22 -4.88 -6.38 10.56
N LYS A 23 -5.04 -7.50 9.86
CA LYS A 23 -4.87 -8.83 10.43
C LYS A 23 -3.59 -9.46 9.90
N LEU A 24 -2.72 -9.88 10.80
CA LEU A 24 -1.45 -10.53 10.47
C LEU A 24 -1.22 -11.69 11.43
N ALA A 25 -0.99 -12.89 10.90
CA ALA A 25 -0.74 -14.10 11.68
C ALA A 25 -1.81 -14.41 12.76
N GLY A 26 -3.08 -14.09 12.49
CA GLY A 26 -4.20 -14.30 13.42
C GLY A 26 -4.45 -13.15 14.39
N GLU A 27 -3.51 -12.21 14.51
CA GLU A 27 -3.61 -11.04 15.39
C GLU A 27 -4.15 -9.82 14.65
N GLU A 28 -4.88 -8.96 15.36
CA GLU A 28 -5.42 -7.70 14.83
C GLU A 28 -4.66 -6.50 15.39
N TYR A 29 -4.26 -5.58 14.53
CA TYR A 29 -3.49 -4.39 14.89
C TYR A 29 -4.22 -3.13 14.46
N ASN A 30 -4.36 -2.17 15.38
CA ASN A 30 -4.73 -0.81 15.04
C ASN A 30 -3.53 -0.11 14.37
N VAL A 31 -3.78 0.51 13.22
CA VAL A 31 -2.74 1.16 12.43
C VAL A 31 -3.19 2.50 11.88
N THR A 32 -2.21 3.29 11.46
CA THR A 32 -2.39 4.47 10.62
C THR A 32 -1.71 4.26 9.28
N PHE A 33 -2.40 4.61 8.20
CA PHE A 33 -1.87 4.62 6.85
C PHE A 33 -1.38 6.02 6.49
N GLN A 34 -0.12 6.14 6.08
CA GLN A 34 0.46 7.40 5.64
C GLN A 34 0.79 7.29 4.16
N LEU A 35 0.11 8.04 3.28
CA LEU A 35 0.52 8.13 1.87
C LEU A 35 1.98 8.54 1.80
N ILE A 36 2.68 7.91 0.87
CA ILE A 36 4.01 8.31 0.48
C ILE A 36 3.86 9.11 -0.80
N ASP A 37 4.47 10.28 -0.84
CA ASP A 37 4.63 11.00 -2.09
C ASP A 37 5.37 10.10 -3.08
N ASN A 38 5.03 10.20 -4.36
CA ASN A 38 5.49 9.28 -5.39
C ASN A 38 7.03 9.37 -5.60
N ASP A 39 7.77 8.73 -4.70
CA ASP A 39 9.23 8.64 -4.67
C ASP A 39 9.67 7.57 -5.67
N PRO A 40 10.35 7.95 -6.77
CA PRO A 40 10.75 7.01 -7.82
C PRO A 40 11.66 5.89 -7.30
N ALA A 41 12.55 6.18 -6.36
CA ALA A 41 13.49 5.19 -5.83
C ALA A 41 12.77 4.16 -4.96
N LEU A 42 11.80 4.58 -4.17
CA LEU A 42 10.95 3.68 -3.40
C LEU A 42 10.04 2.86 -4.32
N THR A 43 9.43 3.49 -5.32
CA THR A 43 8.57 2.82 -6.30
C THR A 43 9.32 1.70 -7.01
N ALA A 44 10.56 1.94 -7.45
CA ALA A 44 11.41 0.93 -8.08
C ALA A 44 11.66 -0.29 -7.17
N LYS A 45 11.98 -0.06 -5.88
CA LYS A 45 12.17 -1.16 -4.91
C LYS A 45 10.91 -1.98 -4.69
N ILE A 46 9.74 -1.33 -4.69
CA ILE A 46 8.46 -2.02 -4.55
C ILE A 46 8.14 -2.83 -5.81
N ASP A 47 8.41 -2.28 -6.99
CA ASP A 47 8.19 -2.96 -8.26
C ASP A 47 9.09 -4.19 -8.40
N GLU A 48 10.35 -4.11 -7.97
CA GLU A 48 11.28 -5.25 -7.91
C GLU A 48 10.73 -6.36 -6.99
N ALA A 49 10.32 -6.02 -5.77
CA ALA A 49 9.74 -6.97 -4.83
C ALA A 49 8.41 -7.58 -5.32
N ASN A 50 7.61 -6.81 -6.07
CA ASN A 50 6.39 -7.33 -6.70
C ASN A 50 6.71 -8.24 -7.88
N THR A 51 7.76 -7.95 -8.65
CA THR A 51 8.20 -8.78 -9.77
C THR A 51 8.62 -10.17 -9.28
N GLU A 52 9.40 -10.21 -8.19
CA GLU A 52 9.82 -11.47 -7.58
C GLU A 52 8.63 -12.34 -7.15
N ARG A 53 7.58 -11.73 -6.57
CA ARG A 53 6.44 -12.47 -6.01
C ARG A 53 5.34 -12.79 -7.01
N TYR A 54 5.13 -11.92 -7.99
CA TYR A 54 3.92 -11.92 -8.80
C TYR A 54 4.18 -11.92 -10.31
N SER A 55 5.41 -12.02 -10.80
CA SER A 55 5.72 -12.01 -12.25
C SER A 55 4.82 -12.90 -13.11
N ASN A 56 4.41 -14.07 -12.61
CA ASN A 56 3.52 -15.01 -13.32
C ASN A 56 2.02 -14.80 -13.06
N SER A 57 1.64 -13.77 -12.29
CA SER A 57 0.26 -13.46 -11.93
C SER A 57 -0.37 -12.54 -12.96
N ILE A 58 -1.63 -12.82 -13.33
CA ILE A 58 -2.46 -11.91 -14.13
C ILE A 58 -2.65 -10.53 -13.49
N TYR A 59 -2.40 -10.42 -12.17
CA TYR A 59 -2.53 -9.18 -11.42
C TYR A 59 -1.25 -8.31 -11.44
N PHE A 60 -0.13 -8.82 -11.98
CA PHE A 60 1.14 -8.09 -11.93
C PHE A 60 1.16 -6.82 -12.77
N SER A 61 0.84 -6.90 -14.07
CA SER A 61 0.84 -5.73 -14.94
C SER A 61 -0.05 -4.59 -14.43
N PRO A 62 -1.28 -4.85 -13.92
CA PRO A 62 -2.07 -3.82 -13.24
C PRO A 62 -1.40 -3.17 -12.03
N MET A 63 -0.60 -3.89 -11.24
CA MET A 63 0.03 -3.38 -10.01
C MET A 63 1.16 -2.35 -10.25
N LEU A 64 1.70 -2.29 -11.47
CA LEU A 64 2.73 -1.33 -11.87
C LEU A 64 2.13 0.01 -12.37
N GLY A 65 0.81 0.10 -12.46
CA GLY A 65 0.12 1.29 -12.95
C GLY A 65 0.22 2.51 -12.02
N LYS A 66 0.02 3.71 -12.58
CA LYS A 66 0.08 4.98 -11.83
C LYS A 66 -0.90 5.05 -10.65
N GLY A 67 -2.09 4.46 -10.79
CA GLY A 67 -3.09 4.43 -9.72
C GLY A 67 -2.57 3.71 -8.47
N PRO A 68 -2.24 2.40 -8.56
CA PRO A 68 -1.62 1.67 -7.45
C PRO A 68 -0.36 2.31 -6.88
N VAL A 69 0.49 2.89 -7.74
CA VAL A 69 1.68 3.64 -7.29
C VAL A 69 1.28 4.83 -6.41
N SER A 70 0.31 5.65 -6.84
CA SER A 70 -0.17 6.81 -6.07
C SER A 70 -0.88 6.46 -4.76
N ALA A 71 -1.33 5.21 -4.60
CA ALA A 71 -1.95 4.69 -3.38
C ALA A 71 -0.94 4.04 -2.41
N THR A 72 0.36 4.13 -2.69
CA THR A 72 1.40 3.56 -1.81
C THR A 72 1.38 4.26 -0.45
N ALA A 73 1.30 3.48 0.62
CA ALA A 73 1.27 3.98 1.99
C ALA A 73 2.23 3.24 2.92
N LYS A 74 2.79 3.96 3.89
CA LYS A 74 3.40 3.36 5.09
C LYS A 74 2.30 2.98 6.06
N ILE A 75 2.46 1.81 6.68
CA ILE A 75 1.59 1.34 7.76
C ILE A 75 2.36 1.54 9.06
N LEU A 76 1.79 2.30 9.99
CA LEU A 76 2.35 2.60 11.30
C LEU A 76 1.44 2.02 12.38
N PRO A 77 1.95 1.37 13.43
CA PRO A 77 1.15 1.02 14.60
C PRO A 77 0.50 2.28 15.20
N ARG A 78 -0.76 2.16 15.61
CA ARG A 78 -1.45 3.21 16.35
C ARG A 78 -1.50 2.80 17.80
N ASN A 79 -0.72 3.49 18.63
CA ASN A 79 -0.84 3.38 20.08
C ASN A 79 -2.17 4.05 20.48
N GLU A 80 -2.99 3.34 21.23
CA GLU A 80 -4.16 3.90 21.92
C GLU A 80 -3.73 4.46 23.28
#